data_AF-A0A7V3K5V3-F1
#
_entry.id   AF-A0A7V3K5V3-F1
#
_cell.length_a   1.000
_cell.length_b   1.000
_cell.length_c   1.000
_cell.angle_alpha   90.00
_cell.angle_beta   90.00
_cell.angle_gamma   90.00
#
_symmetry.space_group_name_H-M   'P 1'
#
loop_
_entity.id
_entity.type
_entity.pdbx_description
1 polymer ?
#
loop_
_entity_poly.entity_id
_entity_poly.type
_entity_poly.pdbx_seq_one_letter_code
_entity_poly.pdbx_strand_id
1 'polypeptide(L)'
;MSGWGPATRRTAGCCGGSDVTQVDIRGDGRTVGLVGLEAAFEQLYALGFGPDDPIQDELLAMVKARNYVPRAAEEAYKAALLREYAAFCAKKSREAKARKG
;
A
#
# COMPACT_ATOMS: atom_id res chain seq x y z
N MET A 1 49.21 6.95 22.80
CA MET A 1 48.49 7.92 21.96
C MET A 1 47.15 7.28 21.60
N SER A 2 46.10 7.69 22.31
CA SER A 2 44.78 7.08 22.26
C SER A 2 44.02 7.59 21.04
N GLY A 3 43.76 6.72 20.07
CA GLY A 3 42.93 7.02 18.90
C GLY A 3 41.46 6.83 19.23
N TRP A 4 40.78 7.92 19.60
CA TRP A 4 39.32 8.00 19.60
C TRP A 4 38.88 8.80 18.37
N GLY A 5 38.23 8.11 17.43
CA GLY A 5 37.34 8.73 16.46
C GLY A 5 36.06 7.89 16.47
N PRO A 6 34.88 8.48 16.76
CA PRO A 6 33.66 7.70 16.76
C PRO A 6 33.38 7.23 15.34
N ALA A 7 33.19 5.92 15.17
CA ALA A 7 32.55 5.37 14.00
C ALA A 7 31.14 5.95 13.94
N THR A 8 30.96 7.01 13.16
CA THR A 8 29.64 7.50 12.77
C THR A 8 28.97 6.37 12.01
N ARG A 9 28.11 5.61 12.71
CA ARG A 9 27.05 4.86 12.04
C ARG A 9 26.20 5.91 11.34
N ARG A 10 26.50 6.15 10.06
CA ARG A 10 25.50 6.65 9.13
C ARG A 10 24.44 5.56 9.05
N THR A 11 23.39 5.70 9.87
CA THR A 11 22.09 5.15 9.52
C THR A 11 21.70 5.81 8.20
N ALA A 12 22.06 5.16 7.10
CA ALA A 12 21.41 5.39 5.82
C ALA A 12 20.00 4.78 5.94
N GLY A 13 19.17 5.35 6.81
CA GLY A 13 17.73 5.26 6.71
C GLY A 13 17.36 6.14 5.54
N CYS A 14 17.37 5.58 4.33
CA CYS A 14 16.86 6.26 3.14
C CYS A 14 15.32 6.31 3.27
N CYS A 15 14.80 7.17 4.14
CA CYS A 15 13.39 7.52 4.18
C CYS A 15 13.11 8.38 2.93
N GLY A 16 12.80 7.73 1.81
CA GLY A 16 12.55 8.46 0.56
C GLY A 16 12.15 7.62 -0.65
N GLY A 17 12.08 6.29 -0.53
CA GLY A 17 11.41 5.49 -1.56
C GLY A 17 9.91 5.68 -1.42
N SER A 18 9.30 6.46 -2.31
CA SER A 18 7.85 6.42 -2.46
C SER A 18 7.47 4.96 -2.73
N ASP A 19 6.72 4.33 -1.83
CA ASP A 19 6.23 2.97 -2.06
C ASP A 19 5.34 2.99 -3.30
N VAL A 20 5.87 2.48 -4.43
CA VAL A 20 5.16 2.38 -5.70
C VAL A 20 4.71 0.94 -5.87
N THR A 21 3.40 0.73 -5.78
CA THR A 21 2.78 -0.57 -6.04
C THR A 21 2.23 -0.62 -7.46
N GLN A 22 2.52 -1.69 -8.20
CA GLN A 22 1.99 -1.91 -9.56
C GLN A 22 0.59 -2.54 -9.48
N VAL A 23 -0.40 -1.89 -10.06
CA VAL A 23 -1.80 -2.38 -10.05
C VAL A 23 -2.34 -2.47 -11.46
N ASP A 24 -2.92 -3.62 -11.80
CA ASP A 24 -3.70 -3.78 -13.03
C ASP A 24 -5.12 -3.22 -12.83
N ILE A 25 -5.31 -1.99 -13.32
CA ILE A 25 -6.56 -1.24 -13.20
C ILE A 25 -7.68 -1.85 -14.04
N ARG A 26 -7.34 -2.49 -15.18
CA ARG A 26 -8.33 -2.95 -16.17
C ARG A 26 -8.48 -4.45 -16.24
N GLY A 27 -7.59 -5.21 -15.62
CA GLY A 27 -7.50 -6.66 -15.76
C GLY A 27 -6.94 -7.10 -17.13
N ASP A 28 -6.25 -6.20 -17.84
CA ASP A 28 -5.70 -6.46 -19.18
C ASP A 28 -4.19 -6.77 -19.17
N GLY A 29 -3.61 -6.94 -17.98
CA GLY A 29 -2.19 -7.18 -17.76
C GLY A 29 -1.33 -5.92 -17.78
N ARG A 30 -1.90 -4.73 -18.02
CA ARG A 30 -1.14 -3.46 -18.00
C ARG A 30 -1.27 -2.80 -16.65
N THR A 31 -0.14 -2.65 -15.97
CA THR A 31 -0.10 -2.09 -14.62
C THR A 31 0.15 -0.58 -14.63
N VAL A 32 -0.43 0.10 -13.64
CA VAL A 32 -0.13 1.47 -13.27
C VAL A 32 0.58 1.47 -11.92
N GLY A 33 1.67 2.24 -11.81
CA GLY A 33 2.34 2.46 -10.52
C GLY A 33 1.55 3.45 -9.67
N LEU A 34 1.13 3.03 -8.47
CA LEU A 34 0.44 3.86 -7.50
C LEU A 34 1.33 4.11 -6.28
N VAL A 35 1.49 5.38 -5.93
CA VAL A 35 2.27 5.80 -4.77
C VAL A 35 1.43 5.72 -3.50
N GLY A 36 1.97 5.09 -2.46
CA GLY A 36 1.40 5.08 -1.11
C GLY A 36 0.27 4.08 -0.90
N LEU A 37 0.14 3.10 -1.79
CA LEU A 37 -0.95 2.11 -1.74
C LEU A 37 -0.82 1.17 -0.54
N GLU A 38 0.39 0.71 -0.21
CA GLU A 38 0.60 -0.16 0.96
C GLU A 38 0.18 0.54 2.26
N ALA A 39 0.62 1.80 2.45
CA ALA A 39 0.24 2.58 3.63
C ALA A 39 -1.28 2.79 3.74
N ALA A 40 -1.96 2.99 2.60
CA ALA A 40 -3.41 3.08 2.54
C ALA A 40 -4.08 1.79 3.03
N PHE A 41 -3.62 0.64 2.54
CA PHE A 41 -4.14 -0.66 2.96
C PHE A 41 -3.86 -0.97 4.43
N GLU A 42 -2.66 -0.64 4.91
CA GLU A 42 -2.31 -0.81 6.32
C GLU A 42 -3.21 0.00 7.24
N GLN A 43 -3.51 1.25 6.87
CA GLN A 43 -4.41 2.10 7.64
C GLN A 43 -5.81 1.51 7.74
N LEU A 44 -6.41 1.11 6.61
CA LEU A 44 -7.77 0.53 6.61
C LEU A 44 -7.82 -0.80 7.37
N TYR A 45 -6.82 -1.66 7.19
CA TYR A 45 -6.74 -2.93 7.90
C TYR A 45 -6.57 -2.74 9.41
N ALA A 46 -5.76 -1.76 9.83
CA ALA A 46 -5.58 -1.43 11.25
C ALA A 46 -6.87 -0.87 11.89
N LEU A 47 -7.72 -0.20 11.11
CA LEU A 47 -9.05 0.25 11.53
C LEU A 47 -10.09 -0.90 11.58
N GLY A 48 -9.73 -2.10 11.12
CA GLY A 48 -10.59 -3.28 11.14
C GLY A 48 -11.51 -3.40 9.94
N PHE A 49 -11.33 -2.59 8.89
CA PHE A 49 -12.08 -2.74 7.65
C PHE A 49 -11.62 -4.01 6.91
N GLY A 50 -12.60 -4.76 6.43
CA GLY A 50 -12.44 -5.89 5.53
C GLY A 50 -12.67 -5.50 4.07
N PRO A 51 -12.37 -6.40 3.14
CA PRO A 51 -12.57 -6.16 1.70
C PRO A 51 -14.04 -6.05 1.29
N ASP A 52 -14.97 -6.56 2.10
CA ASP A 52 -16.41 -6.52 1.85
C ASP A 52 -17.08 -5.27 2.45
N ASP A 53 -16.33 -4.43 3.17
CA ASP A 53 -16.84 -3.17 3.71
C ASP A 53 -16.99 -2.12 2.59
N PRO A 54 -17.89 -1.13 2.75
CA PRO A 54 -18.13 -0.08 1.75
C PRO A 54 -17.03 1.01 1.75
N ILE A 55 -15.77 0.60 1.62
CA ILE A 55 -14.57 1.45 1.70
C ILE A 55 -14.03 1.91 0.34
N GLN A 56 -14.67 1.53 -0.76
CA GLN A 56 -14.19 1.78 -2.12
C GLN A 56 -13.99 3.27 -2.45
N ASP A 57 -14.89 4.13 -1.97
CA ASP A 57 -14.82 5.59 -2.19
C ASP A 57 -13.72 6.22 -1.33
N GLU A 58 -13.59 5.79 -0.07
CA GLU A 58 -12.54 6.23 0.84
C GLU A 58 -11.16 5.82 0.32
N LEU A 59 -11.02 4.57 -0.13
CA LEU A 59 -9.80 4.03 -0.69
C LEU A 59 -9.39 4.78 -1.97
N LEU A 60 -10.36 5.10 -2.84
CA LEU A 60 -10.11 5.95 -4.00
C LEU A 60 -9.67 7.36 -3.59
N ALA A 61 -10.31 7.97 -2.58
CA ALA A 61 -9.95 9.30 -2.08
C ALA A 61 -8.51 9.33 -1.54
N MET A 62 -8.11 8.32 -0.76
CA MET A 62 -6.75 8.16 -0.25
C MET A 62 -5.71 8.03 -1.38
N VAL A 63 -6.03 7.27 -2.44
CA VAL A 63 -5.15 7.15 -3.62
C VAL A 63 -5.05 8.46 -4.40
N LYS A 64 -6.17 9.16 -4.60
CA LYS A 64 -6.22 10.46 -5.30
C LYS A 64 -5.46 11.57 -4.59
N ALA A 65 -5.24 11.46 -3.28
CA ALA A 65 -4.42 12.41 -2.54
C ALA A 65 -2.95 12.45 -3.00
N ARG A 66 -2.47 11.39 -3.67
CA ARG A 66 -1.08 11.24 -4.11
C ARG A 66 -0.92 10.92 -5.60
N ASN A 67 -2.00 10.54 -6.27
CA ASN A 67 -1.98 10.05 -7.64
C ASN A 67 -3.06 10.75 -8.46
N TYR A 68 -2.78 10.98 -9.74
CA TYR A 68 -3.81 11.42 -10.67
C TYR A 68 -4.69 10.25 -11.08
N VAL A 69 -5.99 10.34 -10.83
CA VAL A 69 -7.00 9.39 -11.31
C VAL A 69 -7.99 10.14 -12.20
N PRO A 70 -8.05 9.83 -13.50
CA PRO A 70 -9.04 10.42 -14.39
C PRO A 70 -10.45 10.08 -13.92
N ARG A 71 -11.37 11.04 -13.92
CA ARG A 71 -12.77 10.84 -13.53
C ARG A 71 -13.44 9.67 -14.28
N ALA A 72 -13.14 9.54 -15.58
CA ALA A 72 -13.67 8.47 -16.42
C ALA A 72 -13.18 7.06 -16.02
N ALA A 73 -12.11 6.96 -15.22
CA ALA A 73 -11.52 5.70 -14.78
C ALA A 73 -11.76 5.39 -13.30
N GLU A 74 -12.47 6.25 -12.55
CA GLU A 74 -12.65 6.10 -11.10
C GLU A 74 -13.25 4.74 -10.72
N GLU A 75 -14.28 4.28 -11.44
CA GLU A 75 -14.90 2.98 -11.16
C GLU A 75 -13.94 1.80 -11.42
N ALA A 76 -13.12 1.88 -12.46
CA ALA A 76 -12.09 0.87 -12.72
C ALA A 76 -11.03 0.85 -11.60
N TYR A 77 -10.63 2.03 -11.13
CA TYR A 77 -9.73 2.15 -9.98
C TYR A 77 -10.36 1.57 -8.72
N LYS A 78 -11.61 1.89 -8.38
CA LYS A 78 -12.29 1.31 -7.20
C LYS A 78 -12.28 -0.21 -7.23
N ALA A 79 -12.68 -0.80 -8.36
CA ALA A 79 -12.69 -2.25 -8.53
C ALA A 79 -11.29 -2.88 -8.38
N ALA A 80 -10.27 -2.27 -8.98
CA ALA A 80 -8.90 -2.75 -8.87
C ALA A 80 -8.35 -2.60 -7.44
N LEU A 81 -8.58 -1.46 -6.80
CA LEU A 81 -8.13 -1.20 -5.44
C LEU A 81 -8.77 -2.16 -4.42
N LEU A 82 -10.06 -2.48 -4.57
CA LEU A 82 -10.72 -3.50 -3.74
C LEU A 82 -10.12 -4.89 -3.95
N ARG A 83 -9.82 -5.29 -5.19
CA ARG A 83 -9.16 -6.57 -5.48
C ARG A 83 -7.80 -6.68 -4.80
N GLU A 84 -6.98 -5.64 -4.93
CA GLU A 84 -5.66 -5.61 -4.30
C GLU A 84 -5.76 -5.57 -2.77
N TYR A 85 -6.74 -4.84 -2.22
CA TYR A 85 -6.98 -4.82 -0.78
C TYR A 85 -7.43 -6.18 -0.24
N ALA A 86 -8.30 -6.90 -0.96
CA ALA A 86 -8.68 -8.26 -0.60
C ALA A 86 -7.47 -9.21 -0.57
N ALA A 87 -6.59 -9.11 -1.56
CA ALA A 87 -5.34 -9.88 -1.59
C ALA A 87 -4.41 -9.52 -0.40
N PHE A 88 -4.32 -8.23 -0.07
CA PHE A 88 -3.56 -7.74 1.08
C PHE A 88 -4.12 -8.30 2.41
N CYS A 89 -5.43 -8.20 2.64
CA CYS A 89 -6.09 -8.73 3.84
C CYS A 89 -5.89 -10.25 3.97
N ALA A 90 -6.03 -10.99 2.87
CA ALA A 90 -5.78 -12.42 2.84
C ALA A 90 -4.33 -12.76 3.24
N LYS A 91 -3.35 -12.01 2.73
CA LYS A 91 -1.93 -12.16 3.09
C LYS A 91 -1.70 -11.88 4.59
N LYS A 92 -2.16 -10.74 5.12
CA LYS A 92 -2.00 -10.37 6.55
C LYS A 92 -2.63 -11.42 7.48
N SER A 93 -3.79 -11.97 7.10
CA SER A 93 -4.45 -13.02 7.89
C SER A 93 -3.65 -14.33 7.95
N ARG A 94 -2.98 -14.72 6.85
CA ARG A 94 -2.13 -15.92 6.81
C ARG A 94 -0.87 -15.75 7.64
N GLU A 95 -0.22 -14.59 7.55
CA GLU A 95 0.96 -14.24 8.35
C GLU A 95 0.66 -14.15 9.84
N ALA A 96 -0.55 -13.70 10.21
CA ALA A 96 -1.00 -13.69 11.60
C ALA A 96 -1.22 -15.10 12.16
N LYS A 97 -1.67 -16.05 11.32
CA LYS A 97 -1.84 -17.46 11.70
C LYS A 97 -0.49 -18.19 11.82
N ALA A 98 0.44 -17.95 10.88
CA ALA A 98 1.75 -18.60 10.88
C ALA A 98 2.65 -18.22 12.07
N ARG A 99 2.47 -17.03 12.66
CA ARG A 99 3.20 -16.61 13.88
C ARG A 99 2.67 -17.22 15.19
N LYS A 100 1.54 -17.91 15.14
CA LYS A 100 0.86 -18.48 16.31
C LYS A 100 0.97 -20.02 16.38
N GLY A 101 1.57 -20.66 15.38
CA GLY A 101 1.86 -22.10 15.35
C GLY A 101 3.34 -22.34 15.50
#